data_AF-A0A511T2W8-F1
#
_entry.id   AF-A0A511T2W8-F1
#
_cell.length_a   1.000
_cell.length_b   1.000
_cell.length_c   1.000
_cell.angle_alpha   90.00
_cell.angle_beta   90.00
_cell.angle_gamma   90.00
#
_symmetry.space_group_name_H-M   'P 1'
#
loop_
_entity.id
_entity.type
_entity.pdbx_description
1 polymer ?
#
loop_
_entity_poly.entity_id
_entity_poly.type
_entity_poly.pdbx_seq_one_letter_code
_entity_poly.pdbx_strand_id
1 'polypeptide(L)'
;MTFRGLSSALASDSDWSELDHSLVTAWRLDTLAVLADLLQRRGDPRGELMALDLNPKPEDRGWRHRRQEVLAAWLGAPLAALAGPLVQHGFIHALRDDRFHPPGLLDGPLGTFVRQYTVRGDERALARLASRPRPWLVQLTFIPTGPTVRVSDTVRDALIAATPHLQELHLLGSRPPFDAFAHPTVRRVYVGQGHLPASGSTLTVPDGVEVLGTPDAEGRRGPWVEDAELELALEAVQEQPDCGRLEESYGADFAAVGSLPALLARLRSAGLVTMDGPRIRLTTAGRVLRNLEPLRAPRAPPAPSDLGRWVLWAEARQSEGEASSVPIKSLRGHIHWLDACLASAPLQKNIQDTLVSYRRFLLDTLVPAGEHQVHAFDAPGALAEAVETLLDLEDLDREFFPEDNPLAHDGLGALEAALGSPLDSSPARFHLVWGS
;
A
#
# COMPACT_ATOMS: atom_id res chain seq x y z
N MET A 1 8.96 -50.45 -15.68
CA MET A 1 9.71 -49.21 -15.99
C MET A 1 10.26 -48.65 -14.69
N THR A 2 11.53 -48.93 -14.41
CA THR A 2 12.29 -48.44 -13.27
C THR A 2 12.82 -47.05 -13.57
N PHE A 3 12.36 -46.03 -12.85
CA PHE A 3 12.98 -44.70 -12.83
C PHE A 3 14.36 -44.84 -12.16
N ARG A 4 15.40 -44.90 -12.98
CA ARG A 4 16.81 -44.95 -12.56
C ARG A 4 17.25 -43.55 -12.12
N GLY A 5 18.02 -43.53 -11.03
CA GLY A 5 18.48 -42.36 -10.30
C GLY A 5 19.01 -41.22 -11.15
N LEU A 6 18.39 -40.06 -10.99
CA LEU A 6 19.08 -38.78 -11.10
C LEU A 6 19.87 -38.61 -9.81
N SER A 7 21.18 -38.78 -9.96
CA SER A 7 22.19 -38.56 -8.95
C SER A 7 22.01 -37.18 -8.29
N SER A 8 21.92 -37.18 -6.96
CA SER A 8 22.03 -36.01 -6.10
C SER A 8 23.46 -35.45 -6.20
N ALA A 9 23.76 -34.77 -7.30
CA ALA A 9 24.84 -33.81 -7.33
C ALA A 9 24.35 -32.62 -6.49
N LEU A 10 24.98 -32.40 -5.34
CA LEU A 10 24.80 -31.18 -4.57
C LEU A 10 25.08 -30.02 -5.52
N ALA A 11 24.07 -29.17 -5.78
CA ALA A 11 24.24 -27.95 -6.56
C ALA A 11 25.46 -27.22 -6.02
N SER A 12 26.43 -26.99 -6.89
CA SER A 12 27.68 -26.31 -6.56
C SER A 12 27.38 -24.88 -6.09
N ASP A 13 28.23 -24.27 -5.26
CA ASP A 13 28.04 -22.88 -4.84
C ASP A 13 27.96 -21.91 -6.04
N SER A 14 28.53 -22.28 -7.19
CA SER A 14 28.36 -21.55 -8.46
C SER A 14 26.92 -21.56 -8.97
N ASP A 15 26.18 -22.67 -8.84
CA ASP A 15 24.80 -22.77 -9.33
C ASP A 15 23.86 -21.81 -8.59
N TRP A 16 24.16 -21.52 -7.31
CA TRP A 16 23.43 -20.54 -6.50
C TRP A 16 23.71 -19.11 -6.94
N SER A 17 24.98 -18.79 -7.17
CA SER A 17 25.36 -17.45 -7.62
C SER A 17 24.72 -17.10 -8.97
N GLU A 18 24.58 -18.10 -9.85
CA GLU A 18 23.95 -17.91 -11.16
C GLU A 18 22.42 -17.70 -11.03
N LEU A 19 21.74 -18.46 -10.18
CA LEU A 19 20.31 -18.28 -9.92
C LEU A 19 20.00 -16.94 -9.26
N ASP A 20 20.76 -16.56 -8.22
CA ASP A 20 20.61 -15.28 -7.54
C ASP A 20 20.85 -14.12 -8.52
N HIS A 21 21.91 -14.21 -9.33
CA HIS A 21 22.19 -13.22 -10.37
C HIS A 21 21.07 -13.13 -11.42
N SER A 22 20.53 -14.28 -11.85
CA SER A 22 19.42 -14.33 -12.80
C SER A 22 18.17 -13.64 -12.24
N LEU A 23 17.81 -13.89 -10.98
CA LEU A 23 16.63 -13.28 -10.34
C LEU A 23 16.79 -11.79 -10.02
N VAL A 24 18.02 -11.38 -9.70
CA VAL A 24 18.39 -9.97 -9.56
C VAL A 24 18.24 -9.23 -10.89
N THR A 25 18.63 -9.87 -12.01
CA THR A 25 18.60 -9.25 -13.34
C THR A 25 17.20 -9.26 -13.95
N ALA A 26 16.48 -10.37 -13.82
CA ALA A 26 15.14 -10.53 -14.37
C ALA A 26 14.27 -11.38 -13.45
N TRP A 27 13.07 -10.89 -13.14
CA TRP A 27 12.10 -11.65 -12.36
C TRP A 27 11.37 -12.63 -13.27
N ARG A 28 11.67 -13.93 -13.15
CA ARG A 28 11.09 -14.99 -13.98
C ARG A 28 10.54 -16.10 -13.09
N LEU A 29 9.29 -16.50 -13.32
CA LEU A 29 8.62 -17.52 -12.52
C LEU A 29 9.30 -18.90 -12.63
N ASP A 30 9.82 -19.26 -13.80
CA ASP A 30 10.56 -20.52 -13.99
C ASP A 30 11.82 -20.59 -13.13
N THR A 31 12.57 -19.48 -13.02
CA THR A 31 13.76 -19.39 -12.17
C THR A 31 13.39 -19.46 -10.69
N LEU A 32 12.26 -18.85 -10.29
CA LEU A 32 11.74 -18.96 -8.92
C LEU A 32 11.34 -20.40 -8.57
N ALA A 33 10.77 -21.15 -9.52
CA ALA A 33 10.42 -22.56 -9.29
C ALA A 33 11.67 -23.40 -8.99
N VAL A 34 12.77 -23.18 -9.72
CA VAL A 34 14.05 -23.84 -9.44
C VAL A 34 14.60 -23.43 -8.07
N LEU A 35 14.56 -22.13 -7.74
CA LEU A 35 14.97 -21.65 -6.42
C LEU A 35 14.12 -22.25 -5.29
N ALA A 36 12.80 -22.37 -5.50
CA ALA A 36 11.88 -22.96 -4.52
C ALA A 36 12.27 -24.40 -4.17
N ASP A 37 12.50 -25.23 -5.19
CA ASP A 37 12.92 -26.62 -5.01
C ASP A 37 14.26 -26.73 -4.25
N LEU A 38 15.21 -25.86 -4.58
CA LEU A 38 16.52 -25.85 -3.94
C LEU A 38 16.44 -25.40 -2.47
N LEU A 39 15.63 -24.38 -2.16
CA LEU A 39 15.40 -23.92 -0.79
C LEU A 39 14.68 -24.98 0.05
N GLN A 40 13.67 -25.67 -0.51
CA GLN A 40 13.00 -26.77 0.17
C GLN A 40 13.95 -27.92 0.52
N ARG A 41 14.84 -28.31 -0.40
CA ARG A 41 15.86 -29.35 -0.13
C ARG A 41 16.80 -28.99 1.01
N ARG A 42 17.00 -27.69 1.26
CA ARG A 42 17.81 -27.16 2.37
C ARG A 42 17.01 -26.98 3.67
N GLY A 43 15.71 -27.23 3.65
CA GLY A 43 14.82 -26.98 4.79
C GLY A 43 14.57 -25.50 5.06
N ASP A 44 14.81 -24.62 4.08
CA ASP A 44 14.46 -23.20 4.21
C ASP A 44 12.95 -23.02 3.96
N PRO A 45 12.17 -22.51 4.92
CA PRO A 45 10.72 -22.34 4.79
C PRO A 45 10.30 -21.50 3.58
N ARG A 46 11.18 -20.60 3.09
CA ARG A 46 10.89 -19.77 1.91
C ARG A 46 10.66 -20.62 0.67
N GLY A 47 11.32 -21.78 0.55
CA GLY A 47 11.12 -22.66 -0.60
C GLY A 47 9.69 -23.22 -0.67
N GLU A 48 9.09 -23.55 0.47
CA GLU A 48 7.69 -23.98 0.52
C GLU A 48 6.75 -22.80 0.24
N LEU A 49 7.03 -21.63 0.81
CA LEU A 49 6.25 -20.42 0.54
C LEU A 49 6.26 -20.05 -0.94
N MET A 50 7.42 -20.12 -1.60
CA MET A 50 7.54 -19.92 -3.04
C MET A 50 6.70 -20.92 -3.82
N ALA A 51 6.75 -22.21 -3.49
CA ALA A 51 5.95 -23.22 -4.19
C ALA A 51 4.43 -22.99 -4.03
N LEU A 52 3.98 -22.57 -2.84
CA LEU A 52 2.59 -22.17 -2.60
C LEU A 52 2.21 -20.92 -3.40
N ASP A 53 3.11 -19.95 -3.50
CA ASP A 53 2.87 -18.68 -4.20
C ASP A 53 3.02 -18.79 -5.72
N LEU A 54 3.69 -19.82 -6.25
CA LEU A 54 3.78 -20.13 -7.68
C LEU A 54 2.49 -20.77 -8.24
N ASN A 55 1.68 -21.39 -7.37
CA ASN A 55 0.36 -21.92 -7.72
C ASN A 55 -0.70 -21.50 -6.69
N PRO A 56 -1.01 -20.19 -6.63
CA PRO A 56 -1.79 -19.64 -5.53
C PRO A 56 -3.28 -19.99 -5.64
N LYS A 57 -3.83 -20.48 -4.52
CA LYS A 57 -5.24 -20.86 -4.33
C LYS A 57 -5.87 -20.13 -3.14
N PRO A 58 -6.01 -18.80 -3.17
CA PRO A 58 -6.50 -17.99 -2.03
C PRO A 58 -7.93 -18.31 -1.59
N GLU A 59 -8.76 -18.84 -2.48
CA GLU A 59 -10.09 -19.37 -2.16
C GLU A 59 -10.04 -20.63 -1.29
N ASP A 60 -8.96 -21.41 -1.38
CA ASP A 60 -8.76 -22.61 -0.59
C ASP A 60 -8.30 -22.24 0.84
N ARG A 61 -9.13 -22.61 1.82
CA ARG A 61 -8.80 -22.42 3.25
C ARG A 61 -7.54 -23.19 3.65
N GLY A 62 -7.32 -24.38 3.07
CA GLY A 62 -6.13 -25.20 3.34
C GLY A 62 -4.85 -24.51 2.86
N TRP A 63 -4.88 -23.90 1.67
CA TRP A 63 -3.76 -23.10 1.17
C TRP A 63 -3.45 -21.92 2.09
N ARG A 64 -4.45 -21.12 2.49
CA ARG A 64 -4.25 -19.97 3.40
C ARG A 64 -3.66 -20.39 4.73
N HIS A 65 -4.20 -21.47 5.32
CA HIS A 65 -3.68 -22.01 6.58
C HIS A 65 -2.23 -22.43 6.42
N ARG A 66 -1.92 -23.21 5.37
CA ARG A 66 -0.56 -23.70 5.14
C ARG A 66 0.43 -22.56 4.89
N ARG A 67 0.04 -21.58 4.09
CA ARG A 67 0.84 -20.37 3.84
C ARG A 67 1.14 -19.62 5.13
N GLN A 68 0.14 -19.44 5.99
CA GLN A 68 0.31 -18.77 7.28
C GLN A 68 1.22 -19.56 8.23
N GLU A 69 1.12 -20.89 8.27
CA GLU A 69 2.02 -21.75 9.04
C GLU A 69 3.47 -21.58 8.61
N VAL A 70 3.73 -21.61 7.29
CA VAL A 70 5.08 -21.45 6.72
C VAL A 70 5.64 -20.07 7.04
N LEU A 71 4.83 -19.02 6.89
CA LEU A 71 5.21 -17.65 7.27
C LEU A 71 5.51 -17.56 8.78
N ALA A 72 4.69 -18.16 9.63
CA ALA A 72 4.91 -18.17 11.08
C ALA A 72 6.17 -18.96 11.47
N ALA A 73 6.46 -20.07 10.79
CA ALA A 73 7.68 -20.84 10.99
C ALA A 73 8.94 -20.05 10.58
N TRP A 74 8.84 -19.27 9.51
CA TRP A 74 9.95 -18.44 9.02
C TRP A 74 10.18 -17.19 9.86
N LEU A 75 9.11 -16.44 10.13
CA LEU A 75 9.17 -15.06 10.64
C LEU A 75 8.80 -14.94 12.12
N GLY A 76 8.22 -15.98 12.69
CA GLY A 76 7.47 -15.91 13.95
C GLY A 76 6.04 -15.38 13.73
N ALA A 77 5.10 -15.83 14.57
CA ALA A 77 3.69 -15.50 14.44
C ALA A 77 3.37 -13.99 14.40
N PRO A 78 3.98 -13.12 15.23
CA PRO A 78 3.67 -11.68 15.20
C PRO A 78 4.05 -11.03 13.86
N LEU A 79 5.26 -11.33 13.36
CA LEU A 79 5.75 -10.77 12.11
C LEU A 79 5.03 -11.35 10.90
N ALA A 80 4.68 -12.65 10.94
CA ALA A 80 3.87 -13.29 9.92
C ALA A 80 2.47 -12.66 9.80
N ALA A 81 1.81 -12.34 10.91
CA ALA A 81 0.51 -11.66 10.88
C ALA A 81 0.60 -10.25 10.29
N LEU A 82 1.66 -9.50 10.62
CA LEU A 82 1.84 -8.12 10.17
C LEU A 82 2.33 -8.01 8.72
N ALA A 83 3.30 -8.84 8.32
CA ALA A 83 4.00 -8.72 7.05
C ALA A 83 3.61 -9.81 6.03
N GLY A 84 2.88 -10.85 6.43
CA GLY A 84 2.47 -11.95 5.55
C GLY A 84 1.78 -11.52 4.24
N PRO A 85 0.97 -10.45 4.23
CA PRO A 85 0.38 -9.90 3.00
C PRO A 85 1.37 -9.16 2.09
N LEU A 86 2.54 -8.75 2.59
CA LEU A 86 3.59 -8.07 1.83
C LEU A 86 4.60 -9.05 1.22
N VAL A 87 4.73 -10.22 1.83
CA VAL A 87 5.63 -11.27 1.36
C VAL A 87 4.99 -11.99 0.17
N GLN A 88 5.72 -12.08 -0.93
CA GLN A 88 5.35 -12.84 -2.13
C GLN A 88 6.56 -13.63 -2.60
N HIS A 89 6.37 -14.92 -2.84
CA HIS A 89 7.45 -15.82 -3.26
C HIS A 89 8.68 -15.75 -2.34
N GLY A 90 8.48 -15.51 -1.03
CA GLY A 90 9.59 -15.36 -0.08
C GLY A 90 10.35 -14.03 -0.12
N PHE A 91 9.85 -13.02 -0.84
CA PHE A 91 10.43 -11.68 -0.95
C PHE A 91 9.43 -10.59 -0.58
N ILE A 92 9.93 -9.40 -0.26
CA ILE A 92 9.13 -8.17 -0.25
C ILE A 92 9.49 -7.38 -1.48
N HIS A 93 8.55 -7.26 -2.42
CA HIS A 93 8.81 -6.56 -3.67
C HIS A 93 9.03 -5.08 -3.48
N ALA A 94 8.21 -4.43 -2.67
CA ALA A 94 8.35 -3.01 -2.34
C ALA A 94 8.08 -2.80 -0.86
N LEU A 95 9.01 -2.11 -0.19
CA LEU A 95 8.88 -1.66 1.19
C LEU A 95 9.10 -0.16 1.24
N ARG A 96 8.38 0.54 2.12
CA ARG A 96 8.57 1.98 2.33
C ARG A 96 8.84 2.29 3.79
N ASP A 97 9.70 3.28 4.01
CA ASP A 97 9.94 3.91 5.30
C ASP A 97 8.84 4.93 5.59
N ASP A 98 7.63 4.41 5.73
CA ASP A 98 6.45 5.18 6.06
C ASP A 98 5.63 4.43 7.10
N ARG A 99 4.58 5.09 7.57
CA ARG A 99 3.66 4.54 8.57
C ARG A 99 2.77 3.41 8.05
N PHE A 100 2.73 3.19 6.72
CA PHE A 100 1.85 2.19 6.11
C PHE A 100 2.44 0.79 6.21
N HIS A 101 3.75 0.69 6.38
CA HIS A 101 4.42 -0.58 6.63
C HIS A 101 4.67 -0.74 8.13
N PRO A 102 4.54 -1.97 8.67
CA PRO A 102 4.89 -2.23 10.05
C PRO A 102 6.32 -1.74 10.37
N PRO A 103 6.54 -1.07 11.52
CA PRO A 103 7.87 -0.62 11.88
C PRO A 103 8.81 -1.81 12.09
N GLY A 104 10.09 -1.64 11.78
CA GLY A 104 11.13 -2.64 12.01
C GLY A 104 11.19 -3.78 10.99
N LEU A 105 10.37 -3.78 9.92
CA LEU A 105 10.48 -4.79 8.85
C LEU A 105 11.86 -4.81 8.19
N LEU A 106 12.42 -3.63 7.94
CA LEU A 106 13.77 -3.49 7.36
C LEU A 106 14.86 -3.98 8.32
N ASP A 107 14.68 -3.77 9.61
CA ASP A 107 15.64 -4.14 10.65
C ASP A 107 15.51 -5.61 11.04
N GLY A 108 14.42 -6.28 10.68
CA GLY A 108 14.15 -7.69 10.93
C GLY A 108 14.70 -8.66 9.87
N PRO A 109 14.35 -9.96 9.95
CA PRO A 109 14.79 -10.99 9.01
C PRO A 109 14.33 -10.73 7.56
N LEU A 110 13.20 -10.05 7.39
CA LEU A 110 12.64 -9.73 6.08
C LEU A 110 13.45 -8.70 5.31
N GLY A 111 14.16 -7.81 6.01
CA GLY A 111 14.90 -6.72 5.38
C GLY A 111 16.01 -7.19 4.42
N THR A 112 16.50 -8.42 4.55
CA THR A 112 17.46 -9.00 3.61
C THR A 112 16.82 -9.33 2.25
N PHE A 113 15.51 -9.60 2.22
CA PHE A 113 14.75 -10.06 1.05
C PHE A 113 13.85 -8.97 0.45
N VAL A 114 14.17 -7.70 0.72
CA VAL A 114 13.51 -6.55 0.11
C VAL A 114 14.12 -6.27 -1.26
N ARG A 115 13.30 -6.20 -2.30
CA ARG A 115 13.76 -5.91 -3.67
C ARG A 115 13.76 -4.43 -4.00
N GLN A 116 12.76 -3.69 -3.52
CA GLN A 116 12.66 -2.25 -3.71
C GLN A 116 12.40 -1.59 -2.36
N TYR A 117 13.14 -0.52 -2.06
CA TYR A 117 12.97 0.21 -0.81
C TYR A 117 12.85 1.71 -1.07
N THR A 118 11.83 2.33 -0.51
CA THR A 118 11.73 3.79 -0.44
C THR A 118 12.06 4.25 0.96
N VAL A 119 13.07 5.11 1.08
CA VAL A 119 13.49 5.71 2.34
C VAL A 119 13.24 7.21 2.32
N ARG A 120 12.65 7.72 3.41
CA ARG A 120 12.42 9.14 3.65
C ARG A 120 13.27 9.58 4.82
N GLY A 121 14.08 10.62 4.66
CA GLY A 121 14.86 11.12 5.80
C GLY A 121 16.14 11.84 5.42
N ASP A 122 17.12 11.72 6.30
CA ASP A 122 18.46 12.26 6.14
C ASP A 122 19.48 11.12 6.01
N GLU A 123 20.74 11.44 6.22
CA GLU A 123 21.84 10.47 6.24
C GLU A 123 21.61 9.31 7.23
N ARG A 124 20.94 9.54 8.37
CA ARG A 124 20.71 8.49 9.38
C ARG A 124 19.79 7.40 8.84
N ALA A 125 18.81 7.78 8.01
CA ALA A 125 17.91 6.81 7.40
C ALA A 125 18.65 5.88 6.42
N LEU A 126 19.58 6.43 5.63
CA LEU A 126 20.46 5.63 4.76
C LEU A 126 21.48 4.80 5.55
N ALA A 127 22.03 5.35 6.64
CA ALA A 127 22.93 4.60 7.52
C ALA A 127 22.22 3.38 8.14
N ARG A 128 20.94 3.53 8.53
CA ARG A 128 20.12 2.40 9.00
C ARG A 128 19.93 1.35 7.91
N LEU A 129 19.62 1.75 6.67
CA LEU A 129 19.53 0.83 5.53
C LEU A 129 20.85 0.05 5.32
N ALA A 130 21.97 0.76 5.35
CA ALA A 130 23.33 0.25 5.16
C ALA A 130 23.86 -0.59 6.33
N SER A 131 23.18 -0.60 7.48
CA SER A 131 23.65 -1.32 8.68
C SER A 131 23.62 -2.85 8.55
N ARG A 132 22.95 -3.40 7.53
CA ARG A 132 22.86 -4.84 7.28
C ARG A 132 22.93 -5.14 5.77
N PRO A 133 23.43 -6.30 5.35
CA PRO A 133 23.42 -6.70 3.94
C PRO A 133 22.00 -6.80 3.35
N ARG A 134 21.84 -6.24 2.14
CA ARG A 134 20.63 -6.16 1.32
C ARG A 134 20.91 -6.73 -0.09
N PRO A 135 21.31 -8.01 -0.21
CA PRO A 135 21.69 -8.59 -1.50
C PRO A 135 20.54 -8.60 -2.52
N TRP A 136 19.29 -8.59 -2.07
CA TRP A 136 18.15 -8.62 -2.99
C TRP A 136 17.65 -7.23 -3.40
N LEU A 137 18.20 -6.15 -2.83
CA LEU A 137 17.77 -4.78 -3.13
C LEU A 137 18.30 -4.35 -4.51
N VAL A 138 17.39 -4.27 -5.48
CA VAL A 138 17.69 -3.88 -6.86
C VAL A 138 17.34 -2.42 -7.14
N GLN A 139 16.45 -1.82 -6.34
CA GLN A 139 16.01 -0.43 -6.51
C GLN A 139 15.92 0.28 -5.16
N LEU A 140 16.46 1.49 -5.11
CA LEU A 140 16.39 2.37 -3.94
C LEU A 140 15.79 3.71 -4.35
N THR A 141 14.74 4.13 -3.65
CA THR A 141 14.21 5.50 -3.74
C THR A 141 14.54 6.25 -2.48
N PHE A 142 15.27 7.36 -2.60
CA PHE A 142 15.58 8.24 -1.48
C PHE A 142 14.86 9.57 -1.63
N ILE A 143 14.15 9.96 -0.58
CA ILE A 143 13.39 11.20 -0.48
C ILE A 143 13.95 11.99 0.72
N PRO A 144 14.80 13.00 0.50
CA PRO A 144 15.42 13.77 1.55
C PRO A 144 14.38 14.63 2.27
N THR A 145 14.44 14.70 3.60
CA THR A 145 13.54 15.53 4.42
C THR A 145 13.99 17.00 4.55
N GLY A 146 14.93 17.45 3.72
CA GLY A 146 15.38 18.83 3.70
C GLY A 146 16.24 19.19 2.48
N PRO A 147 16.39 20.49 2.16
CA PRO A 147 17.10 20.97 0.97
C PRO A 147 18.63 20.83 1.06
N THR A 148 19.15 20.48 2.24
CA THR A 148 20.59 20.43 2.54
C THR A 148 21.05 19.05 3.00
N VAL A 149 20.26 18.00 2.78
CA VAL A 149 20.67 16.65 3.12
C VAL A 149 21.91 16.30 2.30
N ARG A 150 23.01 16.01 3.00
CA ARG A 150 24.25 15.49 2.43
C ARG A 150 24.53 14.14 3.05
N VAL A 151 24.99 13.20 2.23
CA VAL A 151 25.39 11.87 2.68
C VAL A 151 26.91 11.81 2.67
N SER A 152 27.53 11.46 3.80
CA SER A 152 28.98 11.31 3.88
C SER A 152 29.49 10.15 3.02
N ASP A 153 30.76 10.22 2.67
CA ASP A 153 31.46 9.12 1.98
C ASP A 153 31.35 7.81 2.78
N THR A 154 31.43 7.86 4.11
CA THR A 154 31.29 6.69 4.99
C THR A 154 29.95 5.99 4.81
N VAL A 155 28.83 6.75 4.82
CA VAL A 155 27.49 6.17 4.66
C VAL A 155 27.27 5.72 3.22
N ARG A 156 27.80 6.45 2.23
CA ARG A 156 27.78 6.04 0.82
C ARG A 156 28.47 4.70 0.62
N ASP A 157 29.69 4.55 1.12
CA ASP A 157 30.49 3.35 0.91
C ASP A 157 29.89 2.14 1.67
N ALA A 158 29.34 2.38 2.87
CA ALA A 158 28.56 1.37 3.59
C ALA A 158 27.31 0.95 2.82
N LEU A 159 26.59 1.91 2.21
CA LEU A 159 25.42 1.61 1.39
C LEU A 159 25.80 0.75 0.18
N ILE A 160 26.88 1.10 -0.53
CA ILE A 160 27.39 0.31 -1.66
C ILE A 160 27.69 -1.13 -1.23
N ALA A 161 28.38 -1.32 -0.11
CA ALA A 161 28.68 -2.65 0.42
C ALA A 161 27.42 -3.42 0.82
N ALA A 162 26.41 -2.73 1.38
CA ALA A 162 25.15 -3.34 1.78
C ALA A 162 24.28 -3.73 0.57
N THR A 163 24.37 -3.04 -0.56
CA THR A 163 23.44 -3.22 -1.70
C THR A 163 24.17 -3.67 -2.98
N PRO A 164 24.86 -4.83 -2.99
CA PRO A 164 25.74 -5.23 -4.09
C PRO A 164 25.03 -5.41 -5.44
N HIS A 165 23.70 -5.47 -5.45
CA HIS A 165 22.87 -5.70 -6.61
C HIS A 165 21.95 -4.51 -6.95
N LEU A 166 22.21 -3.32 -6.37
CA LEU A 166 21.45 -2.10 -6.66
C LEU A 166 21.68 -1.68 -8.11
N GLN A 167 20.62 -1.68 -8.92
CA GLN A 167 20.63 -1.33 -10.34
C GLN A 167 20.05 0.06 -10.58
N GLU A 168 19.04 0.44 -9.80
CA GLU A 168 18.28 1.68 -10.00
C GLU A 168 18.26 2.53 -8.73
N LEU A 169 18.56 3.81 -8.89
CA LEU A 169 18.56 4.79 -7.80
C LEU A 169 17.66 5.97 -8.16
N HIS A 170 16.64 6.22 -7.34
CA HIS A 170 15.75 7.36 -7.48
C HIS A 170 16.06 8.39 -6.40
N LEU A 171 16.51 9.57 -6.81
CA LEU A 171 16.84 10.70 -5.95
C LEU A 171 15.75 11.75 -6.15
N LEU A 172 14.68 11.65 -5.36
CA LEU A 172 13.57 12.60 -5.41
C LEU A 172 13.91 13.79 -4.52
N GLY A 173 13.45 15.01 -4.83
CA GLY A 173 13.71 16.21 -4.03
C GLY A 173 14.52 17.29 -4.77
N SER A 174 14.73 18.41 -4.09
CA SER A 174 15.20 19.67 -4.69
C SER A 174 16.72 19.78 -4.89
N ARG A 175 17.50 18.82 -4.37
CA ARG A 175 18.94 18.69 -4.61
C ARG A 175 19.34 17.23 -4.50
N PRO A 176 20.27 16.74 -5.34
CA PRO A 176 20.85 15.42 -5.16
C PRO A 176 21.57 15.37 -3.80
N PRO A 177 21.33 14.34 -2.98
CA PRO A 177 21.91 14.23 -1.65
C PRO A 177 23.37 13.75 -1.65
N PHE A 178 23.88 13.40 -2.84
CA PHE A 178 25.24 12.97 -3.09
C PHE A 178 25.89 13.94 -4.08
N ASP A 179 27.15 14.31 -3.82
CA ASP A 179 27.98 15.00 -4.81
C ASP A 179 28.41 14.01 -5.91
N ALA A 180 28.65 12.75 -5.54
CA ALA A 180 28.91 11.63 -6.43
C ALA A 180 28.42 10.31 -5.81
N PHE A 181 27.83 9.44 -6.63
CA PHE A 181 27.37 8.10 -6.21
C PHE A 181 27.86 7.02 -7.20
N ALA A 182 29.13 6.63 -7.07
CA ALA A 182 29.79 5.68 -7.96
C ALA A 182 29.49 4.21 -7.59
N HIS A 183 28.21 3.85 -7.50
CA HIS A 183 27.83 2.48 -7.19
C HIS A 183 28.11 1.55 -8.39
N PRO A 184 28.89 0.47 -8.23
CA PRO A 184 29.44 -0.31 -9.35
C PRO A 184 28.36 -1.01 -10.20
N THR A 185 27.21 -1.32 -9.61
CA THR A 185 26.09 -1.99 -10.30
C THR A 185 24.94 -1.07 -10.70
N VAL A 186 24.94 0.20 -10.27
CA VAL A 186 23.87 1.12 -10.68
C VAL A 186 24.02 1.39 -12.17
N ARG A 187 22.91 1.32 -12.89
CA ARG A 187 22.81 1.55 -14.33
C ARG A 187 21.90 2.72 -14.66
N ARG A 188 20.92 3.01 -13.80
CA ARG A 188 19.99 4.12 -13.98
C ARG A 188 19.90 4.96 -12.71
N VAL A 189 19.98 6.27 -12.89
CA VAL A 189 19.75 7.26 -11.85
C VAL A 189 18.61 8.16 -12.27
N TYR A 190 17.57 8.22 -11.46
CA TYR A 190 16.38 9.02 -11.68
C TYR A 190 16.44 10.27 -10.78
N VAL A 191 16.31 11.45 -11.38
CA VAL A 191 16.36 12.76 -10.69
C VAL A 191 15.18 13.64 -11.09
N GLY A 192 14.85 14.66 -10.30
CA GLY A 192 13.88 15.70 -10.68
C GLY A 192 14.19 16.32 -12.03
N GLN A 193 13.16 16.67 -12.82
CA GLN A 193 13.38 17.31 -14.13
C GLN A 193 14.27 18.56 -14.03
N GLY A 194 14.09 19.38 -12.99
CA GLY A 194 14.97 20.52 -12.69
C GLY A 194 16.43 20.18 -12.33
N HIS A 195 16.77 18.89 -12.21
CA HIS A 195 18.10 18.37 -11.86
C HIS A 195 18.74 17.53 -12.96
N LEU A 196 18.07 17.40 -14.11
CA LEU A 196 18.71 16.89 -15.31
C LEU A 196 20.00 17.69 -15.57
N PRO A 197 21.06 17.05 -16.10
CA PRO A 197 22.33 17.69 -16.41
C PRO A 197 22.20 18.72 -17.56
N ALA A 198 21.55 19.85 -17.29
CA ALA A 198 21.64 21.07 -18.06
C ALA A 198 22.62 21.99 -17.33
N SER A 199 23.83 22.17 -17.89
CA SER A 199 24.93 23.13 -17.58
C SER A 199 25.17 23.65 -16.14
N GLY A 200 24.60 23.03 -15.10
CA GLY A 200 24.70 23.48 -13.71
C GLY A 200 24.30 22.41 -12.68
N SER A 201 24.05 21.17 -13.09
CA SER A 201 23.90 20.04 -12.18
C SER A 201 25.26 19.64 -11.61
N THR A 202 25.33 19.47 -10.29
CA THR A 202 26.55 19.03 -9.58
C THR A 202 26.67 17.51 -9.49
N LEU A 203 25.63 16.75 -9.90
CA LEU A 203 25.65 15.30 -9.77
C LEU A 203 26.62 14.71 -10.79
N THR A 204 27.74 14.19 -10.29
CA THR A 204 28.69 13.43 -11.11
C THR A 204 28.31 11.95 -11.07
N VAL A 205 27.98 11.40 -12.24
CA VAL A 205 27.58 10.00 -12.40
C VAL A 205 28.66 9.28 -13.23
N PRO A 206 29.07 8.04 -12.89
CA PRO A 206 30.06 7.30 -13.67
C PRO A 206 29.67 7.08 -15.13
N ASP A 207 30.68 6.90 -16.00
CA ASP A 207 30.47 6.55 -17.40
C ASP A 207 29.60 5.28 -17.54
N GLY A 208 28.65 5.32 -18.47
CA GLY A 208 27.74 4.20 -18.75
C GLY A 208 26.51 4.11 -17.85
N VAL A 209 26.33 5.03 -16.90
CA VAL A 209 25.09 5.17 -16.13
C VAL A 209 24.16 6.16 -16.82
N GLU A 210 22.93 5.72 -17.05
CA GLU A 210 21.88 6.54 -17.64
C GLU A 210 21.25 7.46 -16.58
N VAL A 211 21.21 8.77 -16.84
CA VAL A 211 20.55 9.74 -15.96
C VAL A 211 19.22 10.17 -16.59
N LEU A 212 18.13 9.85 -15.90
CA LEU A 212 16.78 10.07 -16.37
C LEU A 212 16.07 11.11 -15.50
N GLY A 213 15.37 12.03 -16.17
CA GLY A 213 14.54 13.02 -15.51
C GLY A 213 13.17 12.41 -15.25
N THR A 214 12.69 12.51 -14.02
CA THR A 214 11.34 12.09 -13.65
C THR A 214 10.52 13.33 -13.32
N PRO A 215 9.34 13.53 -13.97
CA PRO A 215 8.43 14.63 -13.63
C PRO A 215 7.96 14.52 -12.16
N ASP A 216 7.93 13.31 -11.63
CA ASP A 216 7.47 13.00 -10.29
C ASP A 216 8.43 13.34 -9.14
N ALA A 217 9.71 13.53 -9.45
CA ALA A 217 10.73 13.77 -8.42
C ALA A 217 10.61 15.17 -7.76
N GLU A 218 9.74 16.04 -8.26
CA GLU A 218 9.43 17.33 -7.64
C GLU A 218 8.42 17.23 -6.48
N GLY A 219 7.71 16.09 -6.35
CA GLY A 219 6.68 15.87 -5.34
C GLY A 219 7.12 14.99 -4.17
N ARG A 220 6.83 15.40 -2.92
CA ARG A 220 6.99 14.57 -1.70
C ARG A 220 6.13 13.28 -1.67
N ARG A 221 5.34 13.00 -2.71
CA ARG A 221 4.29 11.98 -2.73
C ARG A 221 4.61 10.73 -3.54
N GLY A 222 5.79 10.65 -4.16
CA GLY A 222 6.12 9.59 -5.13
C GLY A 222 5.43 9.87 -6.48
N PRO A 223 5.60 8.97 -7.47
CA PRO A 223 5.04 9.20 -8.79
C PRO A 223 3.52 9.36 -8.76
N TRP A 224 3.01 10.36 -9.48
CA TRP A 224 1.59 10.45 -9.77
C TRP A 224 1.20 9.23 -10.62
N VAL A 225 -0.02 8.76 -10.44
CA VAL A 225 -0.59 7.74 -11.34
C VAL A 225 -1.54 8.51 -12.23
N GLU A 226 -1.28 8.55 -13.53
CA GLU A 226 -2.21 9.16 -14.47
C GLU A 226 -3.50 8.34 -14.56
N ASP A 227 -4.62 8.95 -14.92
CA ASP A 227 -5.91 8.25 -15.02
C ASP A 227 -5.83 7.05 -15.97
N ALA A 228 -5.12 7.19 -17.10
CA ALA A 228 -4.90 6.10 -18.06
C ALA A 228 -4.08 4.95 -17.47
N GLU A 229 -3.08 5.25 -16.64
CA GLU A 229 -2.26 4.24 -15.96
C GLU A 229 -3.05 3.54 -14.86
N LEU A 230 -3.89 4.27 -14.14
CA LEU A 230 -4.81 3.71 -13.16
C LEU A 230 -5.82 2.77 -13.84
N GLU A 231 -6.42 3.20 -14.93
CA GLU A 231 -7.34 2.39 -15.73
C GLU A 231 -6.68 1.11 -16.24
N LEU A 232 -5.48 1.23 -16.82
CA LEU A 232 -4.68 0.10 -17.29
C LEU A 232 -4.31 -0.85 -16.14
N ALA A 233 -3.92 -0.32 -14.97
CA ALA A 233 -3.57 -1.15 -13.82
C ALA A 233 -4.76 -1.93 -13.28
N LEU A 234 -5.92 -1.28 -13.18
CA LEU A 234 -7.14 -1.94 -12.73
C LEU A 234 -7.66 -2.96 -13.78
N GLU A 235 -7.45 -2.71 -15.07
CA GLU A 235 -7.66 -3.68 -16.16
C GLU A 235 -6.77 -4.90 -16.01
N ALA A 236 -5.46 -4.67 -15.93
CA ALA A 236 -4.47 -5.72 -15.80
C ALA A 236 -4.77 -6.59 -14.58
N VAL A 237 -5.04 -5.99 -13.42
CA VAL A 237 -5.39 -6.72 -12.18
C VAL A 237 -6.63 -7.59 -12.35
N GLN A 238 -7.62 -7.14 -13.13
CA GLN A 238 -8.81 -7.93 -13.40
C GLN A 238 -8.51 -9.13 -14.30
N GLU A 239 -7.76 -8.92 -15.38
CA GLU A 239 -7.42 -9.96 -16.36
C GLU A 239 -6.44 -10.99 -15.79
N GLN A 240 -5.47 -10.51 -15.01
CA GLN A 240 -4.39 -11.30 -14.45
C GLN A 240 -4.29 -11.02 -12.94
N PRO A 241 -5.04 -11.70 -12.07
CA PRO A 241 -5.01 -11.44 -10.63
C PRO A 241 -3.75 -11.98 -9.93
N ASP A 242 -2.72 -12.39 -10.65
CA ASP A 242 -1.46 -12.91 -10.10
C ASP A 242 -0.34 -11.88 -10.30
N CYS A 243 0.26 -11.39 -9.20
CA CYS A 243 1.33 -10.39 -9.19
C CYS A 243 2.53 -10.77 -10.08
N GLY A 244 2.94 -12.04 -10.04
CA GLY A 244 4.10 -12.49 -10.79
C GLY A 244 3.84 -12.44 -12.29
N ARG A 245 2.66 -12.92 -12.70
CA ARG A 245 2.24 -12.85 -14.11
C ARG A 245 1.92 -11.43 -14.58
N LEU A 246 1.39 -10.59 -13.69
CA LEU A 246 1.20 -9.16 -13.97
C LEU A 246 2.54 -8.49 -14.25
N GLU A 247 3.55 -8.76 -13.43
CA GLU A 247 4.91 -8.24 -13.62
C GLU A 247 5.49 -8.69 -14.95
N GLU A 248 5.35 -9.98 -15.29
CA GLU A 248 5.83 -10.51 -16.57
C GLU A 248 5.10 -9.92 -17.78
N SER A 249 3.80 -9.62 -17.67
CA SER A 249 2.97 -9.17 -18.80
C SER A 249 2.95 -7.65 -18.98
N TYR A 250 2.90 -6.90 -17.86
CA TYR A 250 2.68 -5.44 -17.85
C TYR A 250 3.78 -4.66 -17.13
N GLY A 251 4.80 -5.31 -16.56
CA GLY A 251 5.84 -4.61 -15.79
C GLY A 251 6.53 -3.49 -16.57
N ALA A 252 6.69 -3.66 -17.89
CA ALA A 252 7.24 -2.65 -18.78
C ALA A 252 6.31 -1.43 -18.96
N ASP A 253 5.00 -1.64 -18.99
CA ASP A 253 4.01 -0.57 -19.17
C ASP A 253 3.95 0.37 -17.96
N PHE A 254 4.31 -0.14 -16.76
CA PHE A 254 4.32 0.64 -15.51
C PHE A 254 5.72 1.12 -15.09
N ALA A 255 6.73 0.96 -15.95
CA ALA A 255 8.10 1.38 -15.63
C ALA A 255 8.19 2.90 -15.37
N ALA A 256 7.37 3.71 -16.06
CA ALA A 256 7.31 5.16 -15.85
C ALA A 256 6.87 5.54 -14.43
N VAL A 257 5.98 4.75 -13.83
CA VAL A 257 5.40 4.99 -12.49
C VAL A 257 6.23 4.37 -11.36
N GLY A 258 7.47 3.97 -11.66
CA GLY A 258 8.43 3.36 -10.75
C GLY A 258 8.48 1.84 -10.87
N SER A 259 7.39 1.16 -10.53
CA SER A 259 7.24 -0.29 -10.72
C SER A 259 5.77 -0.71 -10.52
N LEU A 260 5.37 -1.82 -11.13
CA LEU A 260 4.05 -2.38 -10.90
C LEU A 260 3.84 -2.78 -9.42
N PRO A 261 4.78 -3.43 -8.68
CA PRO A 261 4.60 -3.70 -7.26
C PRO A 261 4.38 -2.44 -6.42
N ALA A 262 5.09 -1.35 -6.72
CA ALA A 262 4.90 -0.07 -6.05
C ALA A 262 3.54 0.57 -6.41
N LEU A 263 3.05 0.39 -7.64
CA LEU A 263 1.70 0.77 -8.03
C LEU A 263 0.64 -0.04 -7.28
N LEU A 264 0.75 -1.37 -7.26
CA LEU A 264 -0.16 -2.26 -6.55
C LEU A 264 -0.21 -1.98 -5.06
N ALA A 265 0.92 -1.68 -4.42
CA ALA A 265 0.97 -1.24 -3.04
C ALA A 265 0.19 0.07 -2.81
N ARG A 266 0.32 1.05 -3.73
CA ARG A 266 -0.47 2.29 -3.69
C ARG A 266 -1.97 2.03 -3.89
N LEU A 267 -2.33 1.21 -4.87
CA LEU A 267 -3.73 0.84 -5.12
C LEU A 267 -4.34 0.12 -3.89
N ARG A 268 -3.54 -0.70 -3.20
CA ARG A 268 -3.94 -1.34 -1.94
C ARG A 268 -4.14 -0.31 -0.82
N SER A 269 -3.20 0.61 -0.64
CA SER A 269 -3.34 1.70 0.34
C SER A 269 -4.56 2.60 0.04
N ALA A 270 -4.86 2.80 -1.25
CA ALA A 270 -6.06 3.51 -1.71
C ALA A 270 -7.36 2.68 -1.58
N GLY A 271 -7.26 1.41 -1.18
CA GLY A 271 -8.41 0.51 -1.06
C GLY A 271 -9.07 0.14 -2.37
N LEU A 272 -8.38 0.27 -3.50
CA LEU A 272 -8.86 -0.13 -4.82
C LEU A 272 -8.60 -1.61 -5.11
N VAL A 273 -7.59 -2.18 -4.45
CA VAL A 273 -7.27 -3.61 -4.52
C VAL A 273 -7.04 -4.20 -3.13
N THR A 274 -7.27 -5.50 -3.01
CA THR A 274 -6.76 -6.32 -1.89
C THR A 274 -5.68 -7.25 -2.39
N MET A 275 -4.75 -7.60 -1.50
CA MET A 275 -3.67 -8.54 -1.77
C MET A 275 -3.70 -9.69 -0.76
N ASP A 276 -3.66 -10.92 -1.25
CA ASP A 276 -3.54 -12.15 -0.47
C ASP A 276 -2.38 -12.97 -1.04
N GLY A 277 -1.18 -12.75 -0.49
CA GLY A 277 0.06 -13.26 -1.06
C GLY A 277 0.29 -12.71 -2.49
N PRO A 278 0.54 -13.57 -3.48
CA PRO A 278 0.75 -13.16 -4.87
C PRO A 278 -0.55 -12.83 -5.61
N ARG A 279 -1.72 -12.96 -4.97
CA ARG A 279 -3.01 -12.71 -5.62
C ARG A 279 -3.52 -11.31 -5.30
N ILE A 280 -3.99 -10.63 -6.33
CA ILE A 280 -4.59 -9.30 -6.27
C ILE A 280 -6.04 -9.40 -6.70
N ARG A 281 -6.91 -8.67 -6.04
CA ARG A 281 -8.33 -8.57 -6.42
C ARG A 281 -8.78 -7.13 -6.36
N LEU A 282 -9.61 -6.71 -7.31
CA LEU A 282 -10.30 -5.44 -7.22
C LEU A 282 -11.28 -5.44 -6.04
N THR A 283 -11.23 -4.41 -5.20
CA THR A 283 -12.28 -4.14 -4.22
C THR A 283 -13.56 -3.69 -4.92
N THR A 284 -14.65 -3.51 -4.16
CA THR A 284 -15.85 -2.86 -4.70
C THR A 284 -15.53 -1.49 -5.30
N ALA A 285 -14.70 -0.68 -4.62
CA ALA A 285 -14.27 0.61 -5.15
C ALA A 285 -13.50 0.49 -6.48
N GLY A 286 -12.54 -0.45 -6.56
CA GLY A 286 -11.81 -0.71 -7.80
C GLY A 286 -12.70 -1.20 -8.95
N ARG A 287 -13.67 -2.07 -8.68
CA ARG A 287 -14.63 -2.57 -9.69
C ARG A 287 -15.57 -1.47 -10.20
N VAL A 288 -15.99 -0.57 -9.31
CA VAL A 288 -16.80 0.60 -9.66
C VAL A 288 -16.01 1.56 -10.56
N LEU A 289 -14.75 1.86 -10.23
CA LEU A 289 -13.90 2.69 -11.08
C LEU A 289 -13.67 2.09 -12.48
N ARG A 290 -13.60 0.76 -12.58
CA ARG A 290 -13.50 0.05 -13.87
C ARG A 290 -14.82 -0.11 -14.62
N ASN A 291 -15.91 0.48 -14.13
CA ASN A 291 -17.24 0.32 -14.70
C ASN A 291 -17.70 -1.16 -14.80
N LEU A 292 -17.10 -2.08 -14.03
CA LEU A 292 -17.42 -3.51 -14.02
C LEU A 292 -18.62 -3.80 -13.14
N GLU A 293 -18.73 -3.04 -12.07
CA GLU A 293 -19.98 -2.83 -11.40
C GLU A 293 -20.46 -1.46 -11.88
N PRO A 294 -21.71 -1.33 -12.36
CA PRO A 294 -22.25 -0.01 -12.55
C PRO A 294 -22.03 0.73 -11.22
N LEU A 295 -21.52 1.96 -11.28
CA LEU A 295 -21.83 2.96 -10.27
C LEU A 295 -23.32 2.77 -10.06
N ARG A 296 -23.71 2.13 -8.95
CA ARG A 296 -25.12 1.89 -8.70
C ARG A 296 -25.69 3.28 -8.76
N ALA A 297 -26.46 3.55 -9.82
CA ALA A 297 -27.10 4.85 -9.97
C ALA A 297 -27.68 5.10 -8.60
N PRO A 298 -27.32 6.21 -7.95
CA PRO A 298 -27.91 6.50 -6.66
C PRO A 298 -29.40 6.26 -6.83
N ARG A 299 -29.93 5.30 -6.06
CA ARG A 299 -31.28 4.78 -6.36
C ARG A 299 -32.33 5.85 -6.14
N ALA A 300 -31.95 6.94 -5.48
CA ALA A 300 -32.65 8.21 -5.53
C ALA A 300 -31.94 9.20 -6.47
N PRO A 301 -32.68 10.12 -7.10
CA PRO A 301 -32.09 11.22 -7.86
C PRO A 301 -31.09 11.99 -6.99
N PRO A 302 -30.01 12.57 -7.57
CA PRO A 302 -29.16 13.49 -6.83
C PRO A 302 -30.07 14.52 -6.16
N ALA A 303 -30.02 14.59 -4.83
CA ALA A 303 -30.73 15.63 -4.12
C ALA A 303 -30.24 16.97 -4.71
N PRO A 304 -31.14 17.89 -5.09
CA PRO A 304 -30.75 19.22 -5.56
C PRO A 304 -30.09 19.93 -4.39
N SER A 305 -28.77 19.76 -4.30
CA SER A 305 -27.94 20.22 -3.21
C SER A 305 -26.80 20.98 -3.88
N ASP A 306 -27.06 22.26 -4.16
CA ASP A 306 -26.14 23.28 -4.72
C ASP A 306 -24.96 23.61 -3.79
N LEU A 307 -24.43 22.63 -3.06
CA LEU A 307 -23.60 22.86 -1.89
C LEU A 307 -22.10 22.72 -2.17
N GLY A 308 -21.68 22.33 -3.39
CA GLY A 308 -20.27 22.26 -3.79
C GLY A 308 -19.38 21.51 -2.79
N ARG A 309 -19.89 20.42 -2.20
CA ARG A 309 -19.24 19.70 -1.09
C ARG A 309 -19.51 18.20 -1.12
N TRP A 310 -18.60 17.41 -0.55
CA TRP A 310 -18.81 15.98 -0.28
C TRP A 310 -19.92 15.79 0.77
N VAL A 311 -20.90 14.96 0.44
CA VAL A 311 -22.03 14.56 1.29
C VAL A 311 -21.98 13.04 1.45
N LEU A 312 -22.10 12.56 2.69
CA LEU A 312 -22.30 11.14 2.96
C LEU A 312 -23.80 10.86 2.96
N TRP A 313 -24.20 9.74 2.39
CA TRP A 313 -25.60 9.42 2.18
C TRP A 313 -25.86 7.99 2.62
N ALA A 314 -26.88 7.77 3.45
CA ALA A 314 -27.39 6.43 3.77
C ALA A 314 -28.68 6.15 3.00
N GLU A 315 -28.72 4.99 2.33
CA GLU A 315 -29.92 4.40 1.75
C GLU A 315 -30.32 3.20 2.61
N ALA A 316 -31.58 3.16 3.03
CA ALA A 316 -32.12 1.99 3.71
C ALA A 316 -33.40 1.52 3.04
N ARG A 317 -33.58 0.20 3.08
CA ARG A 317 -34.75 -0.45 2.49
C ARG A 317 -35.80 -0.64 3.56
N GLN A 318 -36.93 0.04 3.41
CA GLN A 318 -38.11 -0.31 4.18
C GLN A 318 -38.74 -1.59 3.62
N SER A 319 -39.41 -2.34 4.50
CA SER A 319 -39.99 -3.66 4.22
C SER A 319 -41.03 -3.66 3.09
N GLU A 320 -41.57 -2.50 2.70
CA GLU A 320 -42.52 -2.32 1.59
C GLU A 320 -41.88 -1.96 0.23
N GLY A 321 -40.55 -1.97 0.13
CA GLY A 321 -39.84 -1.77 -1.15
C GLY A 321 -39.57 -0.31 -1.52
N GLU A 322 -40.01 0.65 -0.72
CA GLU A 322 -39.54 2.04 -0.79
C GLU A 322 -38.16 2.16 -0.13
N ALA A 323 -37.23 2.82 -0.84
CA ALA A 323 -35.93 3.16 -0.31
C ALA A 323 -36.01 4.56 0.33
N SER A 324 -35.84 4.64 1.64
CA SER A 324 -35.63 5.93 2.29
C SER A 324 -34.16 6.30 2.13
N SER A 325 -33.93 7.54 1.72
CA SER A 325 -32.61 8.03 1.39
C SER A 325 -32.39 9.27 2.24
N VAL A 326 -31.41 9.23 3.14
CA VAL A 326 -31.22 10.31 4.11
C VAL A 326 -29.84 10.94 3.93
N PRO A 327 -29.76 12.22 3.52
CA PRO A 327 -28.49 12.91 3.42
C PRO A 327 -27.92 13.11 4.83
N ILE A 328 -26.76 12.53 5.08
CA ILE A 328 -25.99 12.80 6.27
C ILE A 328 -25.27 14.13 5.96
N LYS A 329 -25.54 15.17 6.77
CA LYS A 329 -25.12 16.57 6.53
C LYS A 329 -23.61 16.68 6.24
N SER A 330 -23.18 17.90 5.86
CA SER A 330 -21.77 18.24 5.59
C SER A 330 -20.82 17.52 6.54
N LEU A 331 -19.95 16.68 5.99
CA LEU A 331 -18.96 15.90 6.71
C LEU A 331 -18.05 16.76 7.62
N ARG A 332 -17.95 18.07 7.34
CA ARG A 332 -17.24 19.04 8.19
C ARG A 332 -17.89 19.24 9.56
N GLY A 333 -19.22 19.11 9.65
CA GLY A 333 -19.96 19.20 10.92
C GLY A 333 -19.65 18.04 11.87
N HIS A 334 -19.26 16.89 11.35
CA HIS A 334 -18.92 15.72 12.14
C HIS A 334 -17.61 15.91 12.93
N ILE A 335 -16.68 16.76 12.47
CA ILE A 335 -15.42 17.01 13.17
C ILE A 335 -15.66 17.56 14.58
N HIS A 336 -16.56 18.54 14.72
CA HIS A 336 -16.88 19.14 16.02
C HIS A 336 -17.59 18.16 16.96
N TRP A 337 -18.44 17.28 16.41
CA TRP A 337 -19.08 16.21 17.18
C TRP A 337 -18.04 15.18 17.67
N LEU A 338 -17.14 14.74 16.79
CA LEU A 338 -16.05 13.83 17.15
C LEU A 338 -15.12 14.41 18.22
N ASP A 339 -14.81 15.70 18.11
CA ASP A 339 -14.06 16.43 19.15
C ASP A 339 -14.76 16.39 20.50
N ALA A 340 -16.09 16.56 20.53
CA ALA A 340 -16.87 16.48 21.76
C ALA A 340 -16.90 15.06 22.34
N CYS A 341 -17.09 14.03 21.52
CA CYS A 341 -17.05 12.63 21.95
C CYS A 341 -15.68 12.25 22.53
N LEU A 342 -14.58 12.64 21.86
CA LEU A 342 -13.22 12.34 22.30
C LEU A 342 -12.82 13.09 23.58
N ALA A 343 -13.44 14.26 23.84
CA ALA A 343 -13.23 15.03 25.06
C ALA A 343 -14.01 14.48 26.26
N SER A 344 -15.14 13.79 26.01
CA SER A 344 -15.98 13.16 27.04
C SER A 344 -15.40 11.80 27.45
N ALA A 345 -14.47 11.82 28.41
CA ALA A 345 -13.88 10.60 28.97
C ALA A 345 -14.80 9.92 30.02
N PRO A 346 -14.69 8.59 30.24
CA PRO A 346 -13.81 7.64 29.54
C PRO A 346 -14.54 6.80 28.47
N LEU A 347 -13.92 6.70 27.29
CA LEU A 347 -14.33 5.79 26.21
C LEU A 347 -13.53 4.48 26.28
N GLN A 348 -14.11 3.39 25.76
CA GLN A 348 -13.35 2.16 25.50
C GLN A 348 -12.29 2.42 24.42
N LYS A 349 -11.12 1.78 24.54
CA LYS A 349 -9.97 2.07 23.68
C LYS A 349 -10.24 1.86 22.18
N ASN A 350 -10.94 0.79 21.80
CA ASN A 350 -11.33 0.52 20.42
C ASN A 350 -12.22 1.64 19.86
N ILE A 351 -13.21 2.10 20.65
CA ILE A 351 -14.11 3.19 20.27
C ILE A 351 -13.31 4.49 20.08
N GLN A 352 -12.41 4.79 21.00
CA GLN A 352 -11.55 5.96 20.92
C GLN A 352 -10.64 5.93 19.69
N ASP A 353 -9.98 4.79 19.42
CA ASP A 353 -9.10 4.60 18.27
C ASP A 353 -9.87 4.77 16.94
N THR A 354 -11.11 4.28 16.87
CA THR A 354 -11.99 4.46 15.71
C THR A 354 -12.45 5.91 15.53
N LEU A 355 -12.89 6.58 16.59
CA LEU A 355 -13.29 7.99 16.53
C LEU A 355 -12.13 8.92 16.13
N VAL A 356 -10.92 8.65 16.63
CA VAL A 356 -9.70 9.34 16.20
C VAL A 356 -9.42 9.09 14.71
N SER A 357 -9.58 7.85 14.24
CA SER A 357 -9.37 7.47 12.84
C SER A 357 -10.38 8.14 11.90
N TYR A 358 -11.66 8.19 12.30
CA TYR A 358 -12.71 8.84 11.52
C TYR A 358 -12.55 10.36 11.49
N ARG A 359 -12.22 10.98 12.63
CA ARG A 359 -11.92 12.42 12.69
C ARG A 359 -10.77 12.79 11.77
N ARG A 360 -9.73 11.95 11.76
CA ARG A 360 -8.57 12.12 10.89
C ARG A 360 -8.96 11.99 9.41
N PHE A 361 -9.76 10.98 9.06
CA PHE A 361 -10.33 10.84 7.71
C PHE A 361 -11.03 12.13 7.26
N LEU A 362 -11.90 12.71 8.11
CA LEU A 362 -12.63 13.92 7.77
C LEU A 362 -11.71 15.14 7.57
N LEU A 363 -10.71 15.32 8.44
CA LEU A 363 -9.73 16.40 8.31
C LEU A 363 -8.87 16.26 7.05
N ASP A 364 -8.42 15.03 6.75
CA ASP A 364 -7.56 14.74 5.61
C ASP A 364 -8.33 14.81 4.27
N THR A 365 -9.66 14.62 4.28
CA THR A 365 -10.50 14.61 3.07
C THR A 365 -11.16 15.97 2.76
N LEU A 366 -11.44 16.81 3.76
CA LEU A 366 -12.37 17.95 3.61
C LEU A 366 -11.77 19.34 3.76
N VAL A 367 -10.50 19.48 4.16
CA VAL A 367 -9.84 20.79 4.26
C VAL A 367 -9.24 21.16 2.89
N PRO A 368 -9.59 22.31 2.28
CA PRO A 368 -9.01 22.72 1.00
C PRO A 368 -7.50 22.93 1.12
N ALA A 369 -6.78 22.62 0.04
CA ALA A 369 -5.34 22.82 -0.08
C ALA A 369 -4.95 24.29 0.16
N GLY A 370 -4.61 24.61 1.41
CA GLY A 370 -4.16 25.93 1.83
C GLY A 370 -3.48 25.90 3.19
N GLU A 371 -3.95 25.08 4.12
CA GLU A 371 -3.36 24.96 5.45
C GLU A 371 -3.21 23.48 5.83
N HIS A 372 -1.95 23.05 5.88
CA HIS A 372 -1.43 21.79 6.43
C HIS A 372 -1.69 20.47 5.67
N GLN A 373 -0.57 19.96 5.11
CA GLN A 373 -0.21 18.55 4.87
C GLN A 373 -1.32 17.49 4.96
N VAL A 374 -1.85 17.10 3.81
CA VAL A 374 -2.67 15.88 3.69
C VAL A 374 -1.77 14.65 3.86
N HIS A 375 -2.12 13.78 4.81
CA HIS A 375 -1.56 12.45 4.93
C HIS A 375 -2.54 11.42 4.34
N ALA A 376 -2.07 10.57 3.41
CA ALA A 376 -2.88 9.54 2.78
C ALA A 376 -3.36 8.46 3.79
N PHE A 377 -4.53 7.87 3.54
CA PHE A 377 -5.28 6.98 4.43
C PHE A 377 -4.55 5.71 4.86
N ASP A 378 -4.73 5.32 6.13
CA ASP A 378 -4.07 4.16 6.75
C ASP A 378 -4.85 2.81 6.61
N ALA A 379 -6.13 2.78 6.22
CA ALA A 379 -6.85 1.54 5.82
C ALA A 379 -8.28 1.81 5.28
N PRO A 380 -8.75 1.15 4.21
CA PRO A 380 -10.17 1.15 3.81
C PRO A 380 -11.07 0.36 4.78
N GLY A 381 -10.50 -0.53 5.60
CA GLY A 381 -11.20 -1.18 6.71
C GLY A 381 -11.68 -0.18 7.76
N ALA A 382 -10.92 0.90 8.00
CA ALA A 382 -11.27 1.93 8.97
C ALA A 382 -12.48 2.77 8.54
N LEU A 383 -12.80 2.87 7.24
CA LEU A 383 -14.01 3.56 6.78
C LEU A 383 -15.25 2.68 6.99
N ALA A 384 -15.15 1.38 6.69
CA ALA A 384 -16.22 0.42 6.95
C ALA A 384 -16.42 0.21 8.46
N GLU A 385 -15.35 0.05 9.24
CA GLU A 385 -15.39 0.01 10.71
C GLU A 385 -15.83 1.33 11.31
N ALA A 386 -15.47 2.50 10.76
CA ALA A 386 -15.99 3.79 11.25
C ALA A 386 -17.49 3.93 10.98
N VAL A 387 -17.97 3.45 9.84
CA VAL A 387 -19.39 3.40 9.54
C VAL A 387 -20.12 2.42 10.46
N GLU A 388 -19.61 1.21 10.68
CA GLU A 388 -20.18 0.25 11.64
C GLU A 388 -20.07 0.74 13.10
N THR A 389 -19.00 1.43 13.48
CA THR A 389 -18.83 2.02 14.82
C THR A 389 -19.71 3.25 15.03
N LEU A 390 -20.06 4.00 13.99
CA LEU A 390 -21.08 5.07 14.07
C LEU A 390 -22.46 4.46 14.39
N LEU A 391 -22.74 3.25 13.93
CA LEU A 391 -23.95 2.48 14.26
C LEU A 391 -23.88 1.93 15.69
N ASP A 392 -22.74 1.39 16.12
CA ASP A 392 -22.56 0.91 17.51
C ASP A 392 -22.57 2.05 18.54
N LEU A 393 -22.20 3.27 18.15
CA LEU A 393 -22.24 4.46 19.02
C LEU A 393 -23.64 5.08 19.13
N GLU A 394 -24.51 4.86 18.16
CA GLU A 394 -25.94 5.21 18.21
C GLU A 394 -26.64 4.46 19.36
N ASP A 395 -26.26 3.20 19.59
CA ASP A 395 -26.72 2.40 20.72
C ASP A 395 -26.18 2.90 22.08
N LEU A 396 -25.00 3.56 22.09
CA LEU A 396 -24.41 4.17 23.28
C LEU A 396 -24.94 5.58 23.57
N ASP A 397 -25.42 6.31 22.55
CA ASP A 397 -25.89 7.71 22.65
C ASP A 397 -27.12 7.85 23.56
N ARG A 398 -27.89 6.77 23.78
CA ARG A 398 -29.03 6.76 24.71
C ARG A 398 -28.65 6.97 26.18
N GLU A 399 -27.38 6.81 26.57
CA GLU A 399 -26.93 6.96 27.97
C GLU A 399 -26.03 8.18 28.22
N PHE A 400 -25.39 8.77 27.19
CA PHE A 400 -24.28 9.71 27.38
C PHE A 400 -24.56 11.19 27.06
N PHE A 401 -25.58 11.51 26.26
CA PHE A 401 -25.90 12.89 25.91
C PHE A 401 -27.34 13.26 26.34
N PRO A 402 -27.54 14.37 27.06
CA PRO A 402 -28.88 14.85 27.37
C PRO A 402 -29.64 15.23 26.08
N GLU A 403 -30.95 14.94 26.04
CA GLU A 403 -31.87 15.15 24.90
C GLU A 403 -31.81 16.57 24.29
N ASP A 404 -31.28 17.55 25.03
CA ASP A 404 -31.19 18.95 24.63
C ASP A 404 -29.96 19.29 23.75
N ASN A 405 -29.16 18.33 23.28
CA ASN A 405 -28.04 18.61 22.38
C ASN A 405 -28.54 18.84 20.93
N PRO A 406 -28.52 20.08 20.41
CA PRO A 406 -29.07 20.40 19.08
C PRO A 406 -28.29 19.74 17.92
N LEU A 407 -27.12 19.17 18.18
CA LEU A 407 -26.35 18.40 17.21
C LEU A 407 -26.78 16.92 17.13
N ALA A 408 -27.37 16.36 18.21
CA ALA A 408 -27.80 14.96 18.26
C ALA A 408 -29.11 14.75 17.46
N HIS A 409 -30.08 15.63 17.62
CA HIS A 409 -31.39 15.49 16.97
C HIS A 409 -31.37 15.68 15.44
N ASP A 410 -30.40 16.43 14.93
CA ASP A 410 -30.49 17.02 13.59
C ASP A 410 -29.65 16.29 12.52
N GLY A 411 -28.82 15.35 12.93
CA GLY A 411 -27.94 14.56 12.05
C GLY A 411 -28.06 13.05 12.28
N LEU A 412 -28.16 12.62 13.55
CA LEU A 412 -28.30 11.21 13.91
C LEU A 412 -29.74 10.72 13.76
N GLY A 413 -30.75 11.52 14.05
CA GLY A 413 -32.16 11.13 13.79
C GLY A 413 -32.44 10.87 12.30
N ALA A 414 -31.66 11.49 11.41
CA ALA A 414 -31.68 11.25 9.97
C ALA A 414 -31.03 9.89 9.62
N LEU A 415 -29.95 9.53 10.32
CA LEU A 415 -29.28 8.25 10.21
C LEU A 415 -30.13 7.11 10.80
N GLU A 416 -30.72 7.30 11.98
CA GLU A 416 -31.66 6.38 12.65
C GLU A 416 -32.90 6.13 11.78
N ALA A 417 -33.48 7.18 11.19
CA ALA A 417 -34.60 7.08 10.26
C ALA A 417 -34.23 6.39 8.94
N ALA A 418 -32.96 6.43 8.52
CA ALA A 418 -32.46 5.59 7.44
C ALA A 418 -32.43 4.15 7.95
N LEU A 419 -31.63 3.84 8.96
CA LEU A 419 -31.35 2.47 9.41
C LEU A 419 -32.60 1.67 9.82
N GLY A 420 -33.67 2.36 10.23
CA GLY A 420 -34.92 1.73 10.63
C GLY A 420 -34.83 1.09 12.01
N SER A 421 -35.93 0.48 12.48
CA SER A 421 -35.91 -0.22 13.77
C SER A 421 -34.93 -1.40 13.71
N PRO A 422 -34.10 -1.64 14.76
CA PRO A 422 -33.14 -2.76 14.79
C PRO A 422 -33.77 -4.16 14.65
N LEU A 423 -35.10 -4.25 14.66
CA LEU A 423 -35.85 -5.48 14.43
C LEU A 423 -36.12 -5.79 12.94
N ASP A 424 -35.93 -4.83 12.04
CA ASP A 424 -36.07 -5.02 10.59
C ASP A 424 -34.68 -5.13 9.94
N SER A 425 -34.29 -6.37 9.61
CA SER A 425 -32.93 -6.79 9.26
C SER A 425 -32.45 -6.41 7.85
N SER A 426 -32.75 -5.20 7.36
CA SER A 426 -32.27 -4.75 6.05
C SER A 426 -31.00 -3.92 6.19
N PRO A 427 -29.84 -4.37 5.66
CA PRO A 427 -28.59 -3.62 5.79
C PRO A 427 -28.68 -2.29 5.03
N ALA A 428 -28.48 -1.17 5.73
CA ALA A 428 -28.32 0.14 5.12
C ALA A 428 -27.03 0.22 4.29
N ARG A 429 -27.05 1.05 3.24
CA ARG A 429 -25.93 1.24 2.32
C ARG A 429 -25.48 2.68 2.35
N PHE A 430 -24.17 2.89 2.44
CA PHE A 430 -23.59 4.22 2.50
C PHE A 430 -22.93 4.61 1.19
N HIS A 431 -23.10 5.86 0.79
CA HIS A 431 -22.63 6.45 -0.44
C HIS A 431 -21.92 7.77 -0.13
N LEU A 432 -20.72 7.98 -0.69
CA LEU A 432 -20.03 9.27 -0.64
C LEU A 432 -20.21 9.96 -1.98
N VAL A 433 -20.90 11.10 -2.02
CA VAL A 433 -21.28 11.78 -3.26
C VAL A 433 -20.87 13.25 -3.20
N TRP A 434 -20.33 13.79 -4.29
CA TRP A 434 -20.08 15.22 -4.43
C TRP A 434 -21.38 15.93 -4.83
N GLY A 435 -21.87 16.86 -4.01
CA GLY A 435 -23.00 17.71 -4.36
C GLY A 435 -22.55 18.76 -5.38
N SER A 436 -23.07 18.66 -6.60
CA SER A 436 -22.82 19.59 -7.72
C SER A 436 -23.34 20.99 -7.44
#